data_AF-A0A3D5K5U8-F1
#
_entry.id   AF-A0A3D5K5U8-F1
#
_cell.length_a   1.000
_cell.length_b   1.000
_cell.length_c   1.000
_cell.angle_alpha   90.00
_cell.angle_beta   90.00
_cell.angle_gamma   90.00
#
_symmetry.space_group_name_H-M   'P 1'
#
loop_
_entity.id
_entity.type
_entity.pdbx_description
1 polymer ?
#
loop_
_entity_poly.entity_id
_entity_poly.type
_entity_poly.pdbx_seq_one_letter_code
_entity_poly.pdbx_strand_id
1 'polypeptide(L)'
;ACTTDLPDEVIAAYDAPFPDDSYKAGARIFPSLVPTNSDDPEASANKAAWKVLEQFERPFLVAFSDLDPVTKGGETPFLARVPGAQGQPHTTIEGAGHFLQEDQGPLLAALLVDFMAS
;
A
#
# COMPACT_ATOMS: atom_id res chain seq x y z
N ALA A 1 4.07 -4.58 -9.34
CA ALA A 1 3.72 -5.02 -10.70
C ALA A 1 2.21 -5.03 -10.85
N CYS A 2 1.71 -4.70 -12.04
CA CYS A 2 0.32 -4.88 -12.46
C CYS A 2 0.11 -6.32 -12.98
N THR A 3 -1.14 -6.72 -13.18
CA THR A 3 -1.51 -8.05 -13.73
C THR A 3 -1.69 -8.04 -15.26
N THR A 4 -1.75 -6.86 -15.86
CA THR A 4 -1.89 -6.64 -17.29
C THR A 4 -0.76 -5.76 -17.84
N ASP A 5 -0.53 -5.84 -19.14
CA ASP A 5 0.36 -4.91 -19.83
C ASP A 5 -0.28 -3.52 -19.87
N LEU A 6 0.48 -2.50 -19.46
CA LEU A 6 0.03 -1.11 -19.49
C LEU A 6 0.17 -0.54 -20.92
N PRO A 7 -0.79 0.28 -21.39
CA PRO A 7 -0.64 1.01 -22.63
C PRO A 7 0.59 1.93 -22.62
N ASP A 8 1.19 2.16 -23.79
CA ASP A 8 2.40 2.98 -23.94
C ASP A 8 2.21 4.40 -23.39
N GLU A 9 1.03 5.00 -23.55
CA GLU A 9 0.73 6.32 -23.01
C GLU A 9 0.69 6.36 -21.47
N VAL A 10 0.29 5.26 -20.84
CA VAL A 10 0.29 5.13 -19.37
C VAL A 10 1.72 4.97 -18.87
N ILE A 11 2.53 4.16 -19.55
CA ILE A 11 3.97 4.03 -19.26
C ILE A 11 4.66 5.39 -19.41
N ALA A 12 4.40 6.11 -20.49
CA ALA A 12 4.94 7.45 -20.72
C ALA A 12 4.53 8.45 -19.61
N ALA A 13 3.33 8.31 -19.04
CA ALA A 13 2.90 9.13 -17.90
C ALA A 13 3.67 8.81 -16.61
N TYR A 14 4.02 7.54 -16.36
CA TYR A 14 4.89 7.13 -15.26
C TYR A 14 6.35 7.59 -15.45
N ASP A 15 6.83 7.64 -16.68
CA ASP A 15 8.17 8.13 -17.02
C ASP A 15 8.26 9.67 -17.03
N ALA A 16 7.14 10.38 -17.16
CA ALA A 16 7.10 11.85 -17.28
C ALA A 16 7.84 12.61 -16.15
N PRO A 17 7.83 12.18 -14.87
CA PRO A 17 8.62 12.81 -13.81
C PRO A 17 10.14 12.62 -13.93
N PHE A 18 10.61 11.74 -14.82
CA PHE A 18 12.02 11.37 -14.97
C PHE A 18 12.55 11.62 -16.39
N PRO A 19 12.73 12.89 -16.80
CA PRO A 19 13.24 13.22 -18.14
C PRO A 19 14.58 12.57 -18.47
N ASP A 20 15.41 12.37 -17.44
CA ASP A 20 16.64 11.59 -17.51
C ASP A 20 16.95 10.94 -16.15
N ASP A 21 18.03 10.16 -16.12
CA ASP A 21 18.44 9.39 -14.95
C ASP A 21 18.85 10.22 -13.73
N SER A 22 19.23 11.50 -13.91
CA SER A 22 19.60 12.39 -12.80
C SER A 22 18.40 12.70 -11.89
N TYR A 23 17.17 12.52 -12.39
CA TYR A 23 15.93 12.69 -11.63
C TYR A 23 15.51 11.43 -10.84
N LYS A 24 16.17 10.29 -11.07
CA LYS A 24 15.78 8.99 -10.49
C LYS A 24 16.42 8.67 -9.15
N ALA A 25 17.19 9.58 -8.55
CA ALA A 25 17.90 9.32 -7.29
C ALA A 25 16.97 8.83 -6.17
N GLY A 26 15.81 9.48 -6.02
CA GLY A 26 14.78 9.08 -5.04
C GLY A 26 14.21 7.70 -5.33
N ALA A 27 13.78 7.45 -6.57
CA ALA A 27 13.26 6.15 -6.98
C ALA A 27 14.29 5.01 -6.80
N ARG A 28 15.58 5.30 -7.01
CA ARG A 28 16.67 4.34 -6.86
C ARG A 28 16.97 3.99 -5.40
N ILE A 29 16.95 4.96 -4.49
CA ILE A 29 17.28 4.71 -3.08
C ILE A 29 16.11 4.14 -2.27
N PHE A 30 14.87 4.41 -2.69
CA PHE A 30 13.66 4.05 -1.95
C PHE A 30 13.61 2.59 -1.45
N PRO A 31 13.93 1.56 -2.28
CA PRO A 31 13.90 0.18 -1.81
C PRO A 31 14.87 -0.11 -0.66
N SER A 32 16.03 0.57 -0.63
CA SER A 32 17.02 0.42 0.44
C SER A 32 16.62 1.11 1.74
N LEU A 33 15.61 1.98 1.72
CA LEU A 33 15.09 2.67 2.90
C LEU A 33 13.98 1.88 3.60
N VAL A 34 13.58 0.70 3.08
CA VAL A 34 12.62 -0.17 3.75
C VAL A 34 13.31 -0.84 4.94
N PRO A 35 12.84 -0.64 6.18
CA PRO A 35 13.47 -1.25 7.35
C PRO A 35 13.25 -2.77 7.36
N THR A 36 14.33 -3.53 7.16
CA THR A 36 14.28 -5.01 7.09
C THR A 36 14.91 -5.70 8.30
N ASN A 37 15.51 -4.95 9.22
CA ASN A 37 16.13 -5.48 10.43
C ASN A 37 15.97 -4.50 11.61
N SER A 38 16.32 -4.95 12.81
CA SER A 38 16.15 -4.18 14.05
C SER A 38 17.10 -3.00 14.21
N ASP A 39 18.21 -3.00 13.46
CA ASP A 39 19.30 -2.04 13.57
C ASP A 39 19.14 -0.90 12.55
N ASP A 40 18.08 -0.96 11.73
CA ASP A 40 17.71 0.10 10.80
C ASP A 40 17.41 1.40 11.57
N PRO A 41 17.91 2.56 11.08
CA PRO A 41 17.70 3.86 11.74
C PRO A 41 16.22 4.17 12.02
N GLU A 42 15.31 3.75 11.13
CA GLU A 42 13.88 4.01 11.25
C GLU A 42 13.13 2.95 12.07
N ALA A 43 13.80 1.88 12.50
CA ALA A 43 13.17 0.81 13.28
C ALA A 43 12.56 1.34 14.60
N SER A 44 13.25 2.26 15.28
CA SER A 44 12.76 2.85 16.54
C SER A 44 11.52 3.72 16.32
N ALA A 45 11.56 4.57 15.30
CA ALA A 45 10.45 5.45 14.94
C ALA A 45 9.21 4.63 14.50
N ASN A 46 9.40 3.61 13.66
CA ASN A 46 8.31 2.72 13.22
C ASN A 46 7.70 1.94 14.40
N LYS A 47 8.52 1.45 15.35
CA LYS A 47 8.01 0.82 16.58
C LYS A 47 7.19 1.80 17.43
N ALA A 48 7.60 3.07 17.51
CA ALA A 48 6.84 4.09 18.20
C ALA A 48 5.51 4.40 17.49
N ALA A 49 5.51 4.50 16.16
CA ALA A 49 4.29 4.68 15.36
C ALA A 49 3.31 3.52 15.55
N TRP A 50 3.80 2.27 15.62
CA TRP A 50 2.94 1.11 15.92
C TRP A 50 2.19 1.23 17.25
N LYS A 51 2.80 1.82 18.29
CA LYS A 51 2.11 2.07 19.57
C LYS A 51 0.95 3.07 19.43
N VAL A 52 1.06 4.01 18.48
CA VAL A 52 -0.02 4.95 18.16
C VAL A 52 -1.12 4.24 17.37
N LEU A 53 -0.76 3.42 16.38
CA LEU A 53 -1.72 2.63 15.62
C LEU A 53 -2.51 1.64 16.50
N GLU A 54 -1.86 1.07 17.52
CA GLU A 54 -2.51 0.21 18.53
C GLU A 54 -3.55 0.92 19.40
N GLN A 55 -3.60 2.26 19.35
CA GLN A 55 -4.58 3.10 20.04
C GLN A 55 -5.54 3.78 19.05
N PHE A 56 -5.44 3.49 17.76
CA PHE A 56 -6.25 4.13 16.74
C PHE A 56 -7.63 3.46 16.65
N GLU A 57 -8.65 4.12 17.18
CA GLU A 57 -10.01 3.59 17.30
C GLU A 57 -10.97 4.04 16.18
N ARG A 58 -10.56 5.02 15.36
CA ARG A 58 -11.38 5.49 14.24
C ARG A 58 -11.45 4.43 13.13
N PRO A 59 -12.51 4.43 12.29
CA PRO A 59 -12.64 3.43 11.22
C PRO A 59 -11.36 3.27 10.41
N PHE A 60 -10.91 2.01 10.27
CA PHE A 60 -9.68 1.64 9.55
C PHE A 60 -9.99 0.50 8.57
N LEU A 61 -9.98 0.79 7.27
CA LEU A 61 -10.18 -0.22 6.23
C LEU A 61 -8.84 -0.83 5.81
N VAL A 62 -8.85 -2.15 5.59
CA VAL A 62 -7.73 -2.91 5.01
C VAL A 62 -8.24 -3.50 3.69
N ALA A 63 -7.59 -3.13 2.59
CA ALA A 63 -8.01 -3.49 1.23
C ALA A 63 -6.80 -3.89 0.35
N PHE A 64 -6.10 -4.95 0.76
CA PHE A 64 -4.94 -5.49 0.03
C PHE A 64 -5.38 -6.28 -1.21
N SER A 65 -4.49 -6.46 -2.18
CA SER A 65 -4.75 -7.30 -3.36
C SER A 65 -4.23 -8.74 -3.17
N ASP A 66 -4.72 -9.67 -4.00
CA ASP A 66 -4.42 -11.10 -3.91
C ASP A 66 -3.16 -11.56 -4.66
N LEU A 67 -2.69 -10.79 -5.65
CA LEU A 67 -1.55 -11.12 -6.51
C LEU A 67 -0.30 -10.26 -6.24
N ASP A 68 -0.20 -9.63 -5.07
CA ASP A 68 1.01 -8.94 -4.64
C ASP A 68 1.88 -9.76 -3.66
N PRO A 69 2.93 -10.46 -4.13
CA PRO A 69 3.83 -11.19 -3.25
C PRO A 69 4.69 -10.29 -2.34
N VAL A 70 4.86 -9.00 -2.67
CA VAL A 70 5.74 -8.09 -1.92
C VAL A 70 5.11 -7.71 -0.58
N THR A 71 3.82 -7.36 -0.56
CA THR A 71 3.13 -6.99 0.67
C THR A 71 2.26 -8.10 1.25
N LYS A 72 2.21 -9.29 0.63
CA LYS A 72 1.43 -10.43 1.11
C LYS A 72 1.70 -10.74 2.57
N GLY A 73 0.64 -10.82 3.38
CA GLY A 73 0.69 -11.04 4.83
C GLY A 73 0.88 -9.77 5.64
N GLY A 74 1.20 -8.64 5.00
CA GLY A 74 1.35 -7.33 5.62
C GLY A 74 0.05 -6.77 6.19
N GLU A 75 -1.11 -7.27 5.74
CA GLU A 75 -2.43 -6.95 6.26
C GLU A 75 -2.65 -7.46 7.69
N THR A 76 -2.06 -8.61 8.03
CA THR A 76 -2.29 -9.33 9.29
C THR A 76 -2.05 -8.46 10.53
N PRO A 77 -0.91 -7.75 10.70
CA PRO A 77 -0.70 -6.92 11.88
C PRO A 77 -1.69 -5.77 12.01
N PHE A 78 -2.19 -5.18 10.91
CA PHE A 78 -3.18 -4.11 10.98
C PHE A 78 -4.52 -4.65 11.50
N LEU A 79 -4.99 -5.75 10.91
CA LEU A 79 -6.23 -6.43 11.31
C LEU A 79 -6.19 -6.89 12.78
N ALA A 80 -5.03 -7.34 13.26
CA ALA A 80 -4.89 -7.87 14.61
C ALA A 80 -4.69 -6.80 15.70
N ARG A 81 -4.03 -5.69 15.36
CA ARG A 81 -3.51 -4.74 16.36
C ARG A 81 -4.18 -3.37 16.35
N VAL A 82 -4.84 -2.98 15.26
CA VAL A 82 -5.50 -1.66 15.17
C VAL A 82 -6.96 -1.80 15.61
N PRO A 83 -7.38 -1.17 16.74
CA PRO A 83 -8.76 -1.29 17.23
C PRO A 83 -9.80 -0.83 16.22
N GLY A 84 -9.53 0.26 15.49
CA GLY A 84 -10.40 0.83 14.48
C GLY A 84 -10.66 -0.06 13.25
N ALA A 85 -9.86 -1.13 13.08
CA ALA A 85 -10.10 -2.13 12.05
C ALA A 85 -11.20 -3.13 12.44
N GLN A 86 -11.48 -3.32 13.74
CA GLN A 86 -12.43 -4.34 14.18
C GLN A 86 -13.85 -4.06 13.66
N GLY A 87 -14.46 -5.08 13.04
CA GLY A 87 -15.82 -5.01 12.51
C GLY A 87 -15.97 -4.20 11.21
N GLN A 88 -14.87 -3.76 10.59
CA GLN A 88 -14.91 -3.04 9.31
C GLN A 88 -15.04 -4.02 8.12
N PRO A 89 -15.61 -3.59 6.99
CA PRO A 89 -15.82 -4.42 5.81
C PRO A 89 -14.53 -4.61 4.99
N HIS A 90 -13.51 -5.21 5.59
CA HIS A 90 -12.25 -5.52 4.91
C HIS A 90 -12.48 -6.39 3.68
N THR A 91 -11.75 -6.10 2.61
CA THR A 91 -11.94 -6.77 1.32
C THR A 91 -10.59 -7.06 0.69
N THR A 92 -10.37 -8.29 0.24
CA THR A 92 -9.23 -8.57 -0.65
C THR A 92 -9.62 -8.17 -2.07
N ILE A 93 -8.82 -7.33 -2.72
CA ILE A 93 -9.01 -6.92 -4.10
C ILE A 93 -8.50 -8.04 -5.02
N GLU A 94 -9.44 -8.80 -5.59
CA GLU A 94 -9.11 -9.93 -6.46
C GLU A 94 -8.63 -9.50 -7.85
N GLY A 95 -7.71 -10.29 -8.42
CA GLY A 95 -7.19 -10.06 -9.77
C GLY A 95 -6.35 -8.80 -9.90
N ALA A 96 -5.68 -8.39 -8.81
CA ALA A 96 -4.85 -7.19 -8.78
C ALA A 96 -3.45 -7.47 -8.21
N GLY A 97 -2.44 -6.84 -8.77
CA GLY A 97 -1.05 -6.94 -8.33
C GLY A 97 -0.71 -5.90 -7.26
N HIS A 98 0.58 -5.59 -7.15
CA HIS A 98 1.10 -4.56 -6.22
C HIS A 98 0.56 -3.16 -6.53
N PHE A 99 0.42 -2.83 -7.82
CA PHE A 99 -0.18 -1.57 -8.27
C PHE A 99 -1.68 -1.77 -8.49
N LEU A 100 -2.38 -2.20 -7.45
CA LEU A 100 -3.79 -2.56 -7.48
C LEU A 100 -4.73 -1.44 -8.00
N GLN A 101 -4.27 -0.19 -7.98
CA GLN A 101 -5.01 0.94 -8.51
C GLN A 101 -5.07 0.93 -10.04
N GLU A 102 -4.06 0.39 -10.72
CA GLU A 102 -4.05 0.21 -12.17
C GLU A 102 -4.95 -0.97 -12.57
N ASP A 103 -4.86 -2.09 -11.84
CA ASP A 103 -5.63 -3.29 -12.16
C ASP A 103 -7.13 -3.16 -11.79
N GLN A 104 -7.44 -2.58 -10.63
CA GLN A 104 -8.77 -2.58 -10.02
C GLN A 104 -9.15 -1.22 -9.42
N GLY A 105 -8.67 -0.13 -10.01
CA GLY A 105 -8.96 1.23 -9.55
C GLY A 105 -10.44 1.54 -9.30
N PRO A 106 -11.37 1.24 -10.23
CA PRO A 106 -12.80 1.46 -10.03
C PRO A 106 -13.38 0.66 -8.85
N LEU A 107 -12.95 -0.59 -8.65
CA LEU A 107 -13.38 -1.43 -7.54
C LEU A 107 -12.87 -0.88 -6.21
N LEU A 108 -11.58 -0.53 -6.12
CA LEU A 108 -11.00 0.10 -4.94
C LEU A 108 -11.72 1.41 -4.60
N ALA A 109 -12.02 2.25 -5.59
CA ALA A 109 -12.73 3.51 -5.39
C ALA A 109 -14.15 3.31 -4.85
N ALA A 110 -14.91 2.34 -5.40
CA ALA A 110 -16.25 2.01 -4.92
C ALA A 110 -16.22 1.58 -3.44
N LEU A 111 -15.29 0.69 -3.09
CA LEU A 111 -15.10 0.23 -1.70
C LEU A 111 -14.78 1.38 -0.74
N LEU A 112 -13.93 2.33 -1.16
CA LEU A 112 -13.61 3.50 -0.35
C LEU A 112 -14.80 4.44 -0.17
N VAL A 113 -15.60 4.65 -1.22
CA VAL A 113 -16.82 5.48 -1.14
C VAL A 113 -17.84 4.86 -0.20
N ASP A 114 -18.08 3.56 -0.30
CA ASP A 114 -18.99 2.84 0.58
C ASP A 114 -18.53 2.89 2.03
N PHE A 115 -17.23 2.71 2.29
CA PHE A 115 -16.64 2.81 3.61
C PHE A 115 -16.73 4.22 4.22
N MET A 116 -16.59 5.27 3.42
CA MET A 116 -16.76 6.65 3.90
C MET A 116 -18.22 7.00 4.21
N ALA A 117 -19.17 6.30 3.59
CA ALA A 117 -20.60 6.54 3.76
C ALA A 117 -21.21 5.76 4.95
N SER A 118 -20.50 4.79 5.52
CA SER A 118 -20.96 3.92 6.62
C SER A 118 -20.83 4.51 8.02
#